data_AF-A0A495R3C8-F1
#
_entry.id   AF-A0A495R3C8-F1
#
_cell.length_a   1.000
_cell.length_b   1.000
_cell.length_c   1.000
_cell.angle_alpha   90.00
_cell.angle_beta   90.00
_cell.angle_gamma   90.00
#
_symmetry.space_group_name_H-M   'P 1'
#
loop_
_entity.id
_entity.type
_entity.pdbx_description
1 polymer ?
#
loop_
_entity_poly.entity_id
_entity_poly.type
_entity_poly.pdbx_seq_one_letter_code
_entity_poly.pdbx_strand_id
1 'polypeptide(L)' 'MGFNRQDRLPMAAAVVVIAVSNIVGFALTLPVYVTILATPLALLVFGVVRYVLYGSAVPDVLASG' A
#
# COMPACT_ATOMS: atom_id res chain seq x y z
N MET A 1 -3.11 -17.83 10.27
CA MET A 1 -3.52 -16.99 9.12
C MET A 1 -3.37 -15.54 9.54
N GLY A 2 -2.26 -14.91 9.14
CA GLY A 2 -1.94 -13.53 9.50
C GLY A 2 -0.78 -13.04 8.65
N PHE A 3 -0.67 -11.71 8.48
CA PHE A 3 0.43 -11.07 7.75
C PHE A 3 1.78 -11.68 8.17
N ASN A 4 2.52 -12.21 7.20
CA ASN A 4 3.84 -12.79 7.45
C ASN A 4 4.81 -11.68 7.85
N ARG A 5 5.91 -12.01 8.54
CA ARG A 5 6.94 -11.01 8.90
C ARG A 5 7.45 -10.23 7.67
N GLN A 6 7.47 -10.88 6.52
CA GLN A 6 7.86 -10.32 5.22
C GLN A 6 6.89 -9.24 4.73
N ASP A 7 5.62 -9.28 5.12
CA ASP A 7 4.62 -8.33 4.65
C ASP A 7 4.63 -7.01 5.45
N ARG A 8 5.33 -6.94 6.59
CA ARG A 8 5.34 -5.77 7.48
C ARG A 8 5.96 -4.54 6.82
N LEU A 9 7.05 -4.71 6.06
CA LEU A 9 7.71 -3.62 5.34
C LEU A 9 6.86 -3.10 4.17
N PRO A 10 6.33 -3.97 3.27
CA PRO A 10 5.34 -3.57 2.29
C PRO A 10 4.11 -2.87 2.90
N MET A 11 3.63 -3.34 4.05
CA MET A 11 2.48 -2.75 4.75
C MET A 11 2.82 -1.35 5.29
N ALA A 12 4.00 -1.17 5.90
CA ALA A 12 4.45 0.14 6.34
C ALA A 12 4.56 1.13 5.18
N ALA A 13 5.09 0.69 4.03
CA ALA A 13 5.14 1.51 2.82
C ALA A 13 3.75 1.94 2.34
N ALA A 14 2.78 1.01 2.33
CA ALA A 14 1.40 1.31 1.97
C ALA A 14 0.75 2.33 2.93
N VAL A 15 0.97 2.21 4.23
CA VAL A 15 0.47 3.17 5.23
C VAL A 15 1.09 4.56 5.03
N VAL A 16 2.39 4.63 4.72
CA VAL A 16 3.06 5.90 4.41
C VAL A 16 2.43 6.57 3.19
N VAL A 17 2.14 5.81 2.13
CA VAL A 17 1.46 6.34 0.93
C VAL A 17 0.11 6.94 1.30
N ILE A 18 -0.72 6.24 2.09
CA ILE A 18 -2.01 6.75 2.54
C ILE A 18 -1.84 8.05 3.32
N ALA A 19 -0.91 8.10 4.28
CA ALA A 19 -0.66 9.29 5.07
C ALA A 19 -0.22 10.48 4.20
N VAL A 20 0.73 10.25 3.29
CA VAL A 20 1.23 11.27 2.36
C VAL A 20 0.11 11.75 1.42
N SER A 21 -0.70 10.85 0.87
CA SER A 21 -1.83 11.22 0.01
C SER A 21 -2.85 12.09 0.75
N ASN A 22 -3.12 11.82 2.04
CA ASN A 22 -4.00 12.67 2.84
C ASN A 22 -3.40 14.05 3.11
N ILE A 23 -2.11 14.12 3.44
CA ILE A 23 -1.40 15.40 3.66
C ILE A 23 -1.44 16.24 2.38
N VAL A 24 -1.12 15.64 1.23
CA VAL A 24 -1.16 16.31 -0.08
C VAL A 24 -2.58 16.74 -0.43
N GLY A 25 -3.57 15.86 -0.22
CA GLY A 25 -4.98 16.17 -0.47
C GLY A 25 -5.47 17.37 0.35
N PHE A 26 -5.12 17.42 1.64
CA PHE A 26 -5.43 18.54 2.50
C PHE A 26 -4.70 19.83 2.08
N ALA A 27 -3.38 19.76 1.88
CA ALA A 27 -2.55 20.93 1.53
C ALA A 27 -2.97 21.57 0.20
N LEU A 28 -3.41 20.76 -0.77
CA LEU A 28 -3.84 21.22 -2.08
C LEU A 28 -5.36 21.44 -2.18
N THR A 29 -6.09 21.29 -1.07
CA THR A 29 -7.57 21.41 -1.03
C THR A 29 -8.26 20.56 -2.10
N LEU A 30 -7.73 19.34 -2.33
CA LEU A 30 -8.24 18.48 -3.38
C LEU A 30 -9.67 18.00 -3.05
N PRO A 31 -10.51 17.80 -4.07
CA PRO A 31 -11.81 17.22 -3.88
C PRO A 31 -11.72 15.83 -3.24
N VAL A 32 -12.66 15.51 -2.35
CA VAL A 32 -12.68 14.23 -1.61
C VAL A 32 -12.64 13.02 -2.55
N TYR A 33 -13.23 13.09 -3.75
CA TYR A 33 -13.18 11.97 -4.68
C TYR A 33 -11.76 11.65 -5.20
N VAL A 34 -10.83 12.61 -5.15
CA VAL A 34 -9.42 12.39 -5.54
C VAL A 34 -8.68 11.55 -4.48
N THR A 35 -9.07 11.68 -3.20
CA THR A 35 -8.42 10.92 -2.12
C THR A 35 -8.72 9.42 -2.19
N ILE A 36 -9.78 9.03 -2.91
CA ILE A 36 -10.12 7.62 -3.19
C ILE A 36 -8.96 6.91 -3.92
N LEU A 37 -8.16 7.64 -4.71
CA LEU A 37 -7.01 7.07 -5.41
C LEU A 37 -5.85 6.68 -4.46
N ALA A 38 -5.85 7.15 -3.22
CA ALA A 38 -4.82 6.79 -2.24
C ALA A 38 -4.80 5.28 -1.96
N THR A 39 -5.97 4.63 -1.92
CA THR A 39 -6.10 3.20 -1.65
C THR A 39 -5.48 2.32 -2.76
N PRO A 40 -5.86 2.44 -4.04
CA PRO A 40 -5.21 1.66 -5.11
C PRO A 40 -3.71 1.98 -5.25
N LEU A 41 -3.29 3.23 -5.00
CA LEU A 41 -1.86 3.57 -4.97
C LEU A 41 -1.11 2.86 -3.84
N ALA A 42 -1.70 2.79 -2.64
CA ALA A 42 -1.10 2.09 -1.51
C ALA A 42 -0.97 0.59 -1.77
N LEU A 43 -1.97 -0.03 -2.41
CA LEU A 43 -1.92 -1.44 -2.82
C LEU A 43 -0.84 -1.69 -3.89
N LEU A 44 -0.70 -0.76 -4.85
CA LEU A 44 0.35 -0.85 -5.86
C LEU A 44 1.73 -0.78 -5.20
N VAL A 45 1.94 0.19 -4.31
CA VAL A 45 3.22 0.33 -3.59
C VAL A 45 3.50 -0.89 -2.71
N PHE A 46 2.50 -1.44 -2.03
CA PHE A 46 2.65 -2.71 -1.31
C PHE A 46 3.17 -3.80 -2.24
N GLY A 47 2.50 -4.03 -3.38
CA GLY A 47 2.87 -5.06 -4.33
C GLY A 47 4.28 -4.87 -4.90
N VAL A 48 4.64 -3.63 -5.26
CA VAL A 48 5.98 -3.28 -5.76
C VAL A 48 7.04 -3.54 -4.71
N VAL A 49 6.86 -3.05 -3.48
CA VAL A 49 7.83 -3.23 -2.40
C VAL A 49 8.00 -4.72 -2.09
N ARG A 50 6.90 -5.48 -2.05
CA ARG A 50 6.96 -6.92 -1.80
C ARG A 50 7.63 -7.68 -2.92
N TYR A 51 7.35 -7.32 -4.17
CA TYR A 51 7.99 -7.93 -5.34
C TYR A 51 9.50 -7.66 -5.35
N VAL A 52 9.92 -6.43 -5.08
CA VAL A 52 11.34 -6.06 -5.02
C VAL A 52 12.08 -6.80 -3.91
N LEU A 53 11.47 -6.94 -2.73
CA LEU A 53 12.13 -7.56 -1.58
C LEU A 53 12.06 -9.08 -1.56
N TYR A 54 10.99 -9.68 -2.07
CA TYR A 54 10.67 -11.10 -1.87
C TYR A 54 10.32 -11.84 -3.17
N GLY A 55 10.36 -11.18 -4.33
CA GLY A 55 10.09 -11.80 -5.64
C GLY A 55 8.61 -12.10 -5.92
N SER A 56 7.69 -11.77 -5.01
CA SER A 56 6.25 -11.96 -5.18
C SER A 56 5.47 -10.71 -4.77
N ALA A 57 4.61 -10.23 -5.66
CA ALA A 57 3.72 -9.10 -5.39
C ALA A 57 2.54 -9.46 -4.47
N VAL A 58 2.22 -10.75 -4.32
CA VAL A 58 1.00 -11.22 -3.66
C VAL A 58 1.31 -12.00 -2.38
N PRO A 59 0.79 -11.57 -1.21
CA PRO A 59 0.93 -12.26 0.07
C PRO A 59 0.76 -13.78 -0.05
N ASP A 60 1.60 -14.56 0.62
CA ASP A 60 1.56 -16.03 0.47
C ASP A 60 0.23 -16.61 0.96
N VAL A 61 -0.41 -15.92 1.91
CA VAL A 61 -1.76 -16.23 2.40
C VAL A 61 -2.86 -16.03 1.35
N LEU A 62 -2.61 -15.20 0.34
CA LEU A 62 -3.50 -14.99 -0.81
C LEU A 62 -3.09 -15.83 -2.03
N ALA A 63 -1.81 -16.21 -2.13
CA ALA A 63 -1.30 -17.03 -3.23
C ALA A 63 -1.53 -18.54 -3.04
N SER A 64 -1.85 -18.99 -1.82
CA SER A 64 -2.05 -20.40 -1.46
C SER A 64 -3.52 -20.79 -1.24
N GLY A 65 -4.46 -19.89 -1.51
CA GLY A 65 -5.90 -20.16 -1.57
C GLY A 65 -6.33 -20.54 -2.98
#